data_AF-A0A1M7NI38-F1
#
_entry.id   AF-A0A1M7NI38-F1
#
_cell.length_a   1.000
_cell.length_b   1.000
_cell.length_c   1.000
_cell.angle_alpha   90.00
_cell.angle_beta   90.00
_cell.angle_gamma   90.00
#
_symmetry.space_group_name_H-M   'P 1'
#
loop_
_entity.id
_entity.type
_entity.pdbx_description
1 polymer ?
#
loop_
_entity_poly.entity_id
_entity_poly.type
_entity_poly.pdbx_seq_one_letter_code
_entity_poly.pdbx_strand_id
1 'polypeptide(L)'
;MPADEVGLREFDGGWVAWTVTPPGDAGVLPDRIGDARVVVDGVSGELTSWPPLPVDEIIARSRRAPLGRFPEDVEAELRKAGWYPGRTVPAADLDRYAERLRALTADDPPPVEVADSARSFLSEFGGLTIERTPEDVWSIQPQDHSPVFDLFAYLEELLDQIVTPIGWVAAHYDTELVMSADGRVWLADFSNIYLLAEGGDWALVRLARGDRSVLPSIREDGEIHYTDYAGRPIDPGSTRGPGSSA
;
A
#
# COMPACT_ATOMS: atom_id res chain seq x y z
N MET A 1 -16.56 26.24 -23.97
CA MET A 1 -16.82 25.01 -23.21
C MET A 1 -17.88 25.35 -22.17
N PRO A 2 -19.02 24.65 -22.10
CA PRO A 2 -19.93 24.83 -20.97
C PRO A 2 -19.18 24.47 -19.67
N ALA A 3 -19.40 25.24 -18.61
CA ALA A 3 -18.81 24.93 -17.31
C ALA A 3 -19.52 23.70 -16.74
N ASP A 4 -18.75 22.71 -16.30
CA ASP A 4 -19.29 21.54 -15.60
C ASP A 4 -20.02 22.03 -14.33
N GLU A 5 -21.28 21.62 -14.17
CA GLU A 5 -22.06 21.98 -12.99
C GLU A 5 -21.56 21.17 -11.80
N VAL A 6 -21.23 21.84 -10.70
CA VAL A 6 -20.74 21.19 -9.47
C VAL A 6 -21.89 21.03 -8.48
N GLY A 7 -22.21 19.79 -8.14
CA GLY A 7 -23.10 19.44 -7.06
C GLY A 7 -22.35 19.47 -5.73
N LEU A 8 -23.03 19.91 -4.67
CA LEU A 8 -22.46 20.03 -3.33
C LEU A 8 -23.44 19.52 -2.28
N ARG A 9 -22.97 18.76 -1.30
CA ARG A 9 -23.75 18.28 -0.15
C ARG A 9 -22.95 18.42 1.14
N GLU A 10 -23.51 19.17 2.08
CA GLU A 10 -22.97 19.28 3.44
C GLU A 10 -23.33 18.07 4.31
N PHE A 11 -22.43 17.70 5.22
CA PHE A 11 -22.61 16.71 6.28
C PHE A 11 -21.82 17.12 7.53
N ASP A 12 -22.04 16.44 8.66
CA ASP A 12 -21.43 16.81 9.96
C ASP A 12 -19.89 16.89 9.97
N GLY A 13 -19.22 16.29 8.99
CA GLY A 13 -17.75 16.30 8.85
C GLY A 13 -17.22 17.21 7.73
N GLY A 14 -18.07 18.01 7.10
CA GLY A 14 -17.68 18.89 5.99
C GLY A 14 -18.57 18.68 4.77
N TRP A 15 -18.03 18.83 3.56
CA TRP A 15 -18.83 18.87 2.32
C TRP A 15 -18.39 17.80 1.32
N VAL A 16 -19.30 17.28 0.51
CA VAL A 16 -18.98 16.44 -0.65
C VAL A 16 -19.34 17.20 -1.91
N ALA A 17 -18.37 17.36 -2.82
CA ALA A 17 -18.53 17.96 -4.13
C ALA A 17 -18.39 16.91 -5.24
N TRP A 18 -19.18 17.05 -6.31
CA TRP A 18 -19.11 16.17 -7.48
C TRP A 18 -19.49 16.92 -8.76
N THR A 19 -19.06 16.43 -9.92
CA THR A 19 -19.52 16.89 -11.23
C THR A 19 -20.92 16.33 -11.51
N VAL A 20 -21.90 17.20 -11.79
CA VAL A 20 -23.27 16.77 -12.15
C VAL A 20 -23.25 16.30 -13.59
N THR A 21 -23.35 15.00 -13.81
CA THR A 21 -23.51 14.44 -15.15
C THR A 21 -24.90 14.77 -15.69
N PRO A 22 -25.03 15.28 -16.94
CA PRO A 22 -26.32 15.53 -17.56
C PRO A 22 -27.18 14.25 -17.67
N PRO A 23 -28.51 14.33 -17.75
CA PRO A 23 -29.43 13.18 -17.66
C PRO A 23 -29.34 12.11 -18.77
N GLY A 24 -28.34 12.14 -19.65
CA GLY A 24 -28.15 11.20 -20.75
C GLY A 24 -27.16 10.05 -20.50
N ASP A 25 -26.26 10.20 -19.52
CA ASP A 25 -25.12 9.28 -19.32
C ASP A 25 -25.26 8.39 -18.08
N ALA A 26 -26.49 8.27 -17.55
CA ALA A 26 -26.77 7.42 -16.39
C ALA A 26 -26.56 5.93 -16.75
N GLY A 27 -25.40 5.39 -16.38
CA GLY A 27 -25.06 3.96 -16.54
C GLY A 27 -23.70 3.68 -17.18
N VAL A 28 -22.98 4.69 -17.66
CA VAL A 28 -21.60 4.54 -18.12
C VAL A 28 -20.65 4.73 -16.93
N LEU A 29 -19.78 3.75 -16.67
CA LEU A 29 -18.67 3.94 -15.74
C LEU A 29 -17.78 5.07 -16.30
N PRO A 30 -17.46 6.12 -15.53
CA PRO A 30 -16.72 7.24 -16.07
C PRO A 30 -15.30 6.83 -16.49
N ASP A 31 -14.97 7.09 -17.75
CA ASP A 31 -13.70 6.71 -18.39
C ASP A 31 -12.51 7.61 -18.00
N ARG A 32 -12.70 8.60 -17.11
CA ARG A 32 -11.67 9.59 -16.78
C ARG A 32 -11.40 9.69 -15.28
N ILE A 33 -10.11 9.68 -14.95
CA ILE A 33 -9.55 10.26 -13.73
C ILE A 33 -9.95 11.75 -13.72
N GLY A 34 -11.08 12.09 -13.09
CA GLY A 34 -11.72 13.40 -13.18
C GLY A 34 -13.16 13.45 -12.66
N ASP A 35 -13.90 12.33 -12.71
CA ASP A 35 -15.21 12.18 -12.03
C ASP A 35 -15.07 11.78 -10.55
N ALA A 36 -13.88 12.04 -10.00
CA ALA A 36 -13.61 11.86 -8.60
C ALA A 36 -14.47 12.82 -7.78
N ARG A 37 -15.11 12.29 -6.74
CA ARG A 37 -15.88 13.10 -5.80
C ARG A 37 -14.93 13.61 -4.73
N VAL A 38 -15.08 14.86 -4.33
CA VAL A 38 -14.17 15.48 -3.36
C VAL A 38 -14.91 15.64 -2.05
N VAL A 39 -14.32 15.16 -0.95
CA VAL A 39 -14.75 15.50 0.40
C VAL A 39 -13.87 16.64 0.91
N VAL A 40 -14.49 17.75 1.32
CA VAL A 40 -13.84 18.84 2.04
C VAL A 40 -14.05 18.58 3.53
N ASP A 41 -12.98 18.46 4.31
CA ASP A 41 -13.11 18.39 5.77
C ASP A 41 -13.58 19.74 6.33
N GLY A 42 -14.56 19.71 7.23
CA GLY A 42 -15.18 20.93 7.78
C GLY A 42 -14.31 21.69 8.78
N VAL A 43 -13.25 21.07 9.33
CA VAL A 43 -12.38 21.65 10.36
C VAL A 43 -11.06 22.12 9.76
N SER A 44 -10.39 21.25 9.00
CA SER A 44 -9.08 21.53 8.38
C SER A 44 -9.21 22.22 7.02
N GLY A 45 -10.34 22.04 6.32
CA GLY A 45 -10.50 22.47 4.93
C GLY A 45 -9.76 21.58 3.92
N GLU A 46 -9.20 20.44 4.35
CA GLU A 46 -8.48 19.52 3.47
C GLU A 46 -9.42 18.85 2.46
N LEU A 47 -8.92 18.70 1.23
CA LEU A 47 -9.66 18.11 0.12
C LEU A 47 -9.23 16.67 -0.10
N THR A 48 -10.19 15.75 -0.02
CA THR A 48 -9.98 14.32 -0.21
C THR A 48 -10.66 13.85 -1.49
N SER A 49 -9.90 13.26 -2.42
CA SER A 49 -10.44 12.66 -3.65
C SER A 49 -10.93 11.23 -3.41
N TRP A 50 -12.10 10.90 -3.96
CA TRP A 50 -12.76 9.59 -3.86
C TRP A 50 -13.11 9.05 -5.25
N PRO A 51 -13.11 7.72 -5.44
CA PRO A 51 -13.68 7.12 -6.65
C PRO A 51 -15.16 7.49 -6.82
N PRO A 52 -15.76 7.24 -8.00
CA PRO A 52 -17.15 7.59 -8.32
C PRO A 52 -18.18 6.71 -7.56
N LEU A 53 -18.08 6.67 -6.23
CA LEU A 53 -18.99 5.99 -5.31
C LEU A 53 -20.19 6.89 -4.97
N PRO A 54 -21.38 6.35 -4.67
CA PRO A 54 -22.54 7.10 -4.18
C PRO A 54 -22.17 8.11 -3.07
N VAL A 55 -22.75 9.32 -3.08
CA VAL A 55 -22.37 10.41 -2.16
C VAL A 55 -22.56 9.97 -0.70
N ASP A 56 -23.63 9.25 -0.43
CA ASP A 56 -23.93 8.75 0.92
C ASP A 56 -22.91 7.70 1.39
N GLU A 57 -22.36 6.91 0.47
CA GLU A 57 -21.30 5.95 0.77
C GLU A 57 -19.98 6.67 1.07
N ILE A 58 -19.66 7.72 0.32
CA ILE A 58 -18.49 8.58 0.60
C ILE A 58 -18.61 9.23 1.98
N ILE A 59 -19.77 9.79 2.32
CA ILE A 59 -20.03 10.40 3.64
C ILE A 59 -19.89 9.35 4.74
N ALA A 60 -20.43 8.15 4.55
CA ALA A 60 -20.34 7.09 5.55
C ALA A 60 -18.90 6.63 5.80
N ARG A 61 -18.08 6.55 4.74
CA ARG A 61 -16.68 6.15 4.81
C ARG A 61 -15.78 7.26 5.34
N SER A 62 -16.01 8.52 4.95
CA SER A 62 -15.24 9.67 5.45
C SER A 62 -15.36 9.85 6.97
N ARG A 63 -16.56 9.60 7.53
CA ARG A 63 -16.78 9.64 8.99
C ARG A 63 -15.94 8.66 9.81
N ARG A 64 -15.43 7.60 9.19
CA ARG A 64 -14.66 6.53 9.85
C ARG A 64 -13.17 6.62 9.57
N ALA A 65 -12.77 7.56 8.71
CA ALA A 65 -11.41 7.74 8.24
C ALA A 65 -10.59 8.55 9.25
N PRO A 66 -9.41 8.07 9.68
CA PRO A 66 -8.44 8.94 10.33
C PRO A 66 -7.86 9.90 9.28
N LEU A 67 -8.17 11.19 9.41
CA LEU A 67 -7.49 12.25 8.67
C LEU A 67 -6.04 12.37 9.17
N GLY A 68 -5.09 12.58 8.24
CA GLY A 68 -3.68 12.77 8.58
C GLY A 68 -2.90 11.50 8.94
N ARG A 69 -3.38 10.31 8.53
CA ARG A 69 -2.61 9.04 8.70
C ARG A 69 -1.29 9.06 7.94
N PHE A 70 -1.27 9.71 6.77
CA PHE A 70 -0.10 9.86 5.92
C PHE A 70 0.29 11.34 5.79
N PRO A 71 1.58 11.65 5.55
CA PRO A 71 1.99 12.96 5.07
C PRO A 71 1.27 13.33 3.77
N GLU A 72 0.99 14.62 3.55
CA GLU A 72 0.20 15.12 2.41
C GLU A 72 0.76 14.66 1.05
N ASP A 73 2.09 14.68 0.89
CA ASP A 73 2.76 14.24 -0.34
C ASP A 73 2.55 12.75 -0.63
N VAL A 74 2.63 11.92 0.41
CA VAL A 74 2.43 10.46 0.31
C VAL A 74 0.96 10.14 0.08
N GLU A 75 0.08 10.82 0.80
CA GLU A 75 -1.35 10.67 0.63
C GLU A 75 -1.76 10.98 -0.80
N ALA A 76 -1.29 12.09 -1.37
CA ALA A 76 -1.59 12.46 -2.76
C ALA A 76 -1.21 11.35 -3.76
N GLU A 77 -0.08 10.67 -3.60
CA GLU A 77 0.32 9.56 -4.47
C GLU A 77 -0.56 8.31 -4.27
N LEU A 78 -0.87 7.93 -3.02
CA LEU A 78 -1.78 6.82 -2.73
C LEU A 78 -3.17 7.08 -3.33
N ARG A 79 -3.65 8.33 -3.28
CA ARG A 79 -4.94 8.75 -3.85
C ARG A 79 -4.95 8.65 -5.37
N LYS A 80 -3.88 9.07 -6.05
CA LYS A 80 -3.73 8.91 -7.50
C LYS A 80 -3.77 7.44 -7.91
N ALA A 81 -3.24 6.55 -7.07
CA ALA A 81 -3.30 5.10 -7.24
C ALA A 81 -4.66 4.47 -6.87
N GLY A 82 -5.64 5.27 -6.41
CA GLY A 82 -6.98 4.82 -6.08
C GLY A 82 -7.19 4.38 -4.63
N TRP A 83 -6.23 4.65 -3.73
CA TRP A 83 -6.43 4.49 -2.29
C TRP A 83 -7.38 5.56 -1.75
N TYR A 84 -8.09 5.21 -0.69
CA TYR A 84 -8.82 6.15 0.16
C TYR A 84 -9.04 5.50 1.54
N PRO A 85 -9.17 6.27 2.63
CA PRO A 85 -9.48 5.76 3.95
C PRO A 85 -10.76 4.94 3.97
N GLY A 86 -10.71 3.77 4.60
CA GLY A 86 -11.81 2.82 4.58
C GLY A 86 -12.03 2.15 3.22
N ARG A 87 -11.03 2.18 2.32
CA ARG A 87 -10.94 1.26 1.19
C ARG A 87 -10.83 -0.17 1.73
N THR A 88 -11.54 -1.09 1.08
CA THR A 88 -11.46 -2.51 1.40
C THR A 88 -11.50 -3.31 0.11
N VAL A 89 -10.46 -4.11 -0.12
CA VAL A 89 -10.38 -5.12 -1.16
C VAL A 89 -11.32 -6.27 -0.78
N PRO A 90 -12.12 -6.81 -1.71
CA PRO A 90 -13.01 -7.94 -1.42
C PRO A 90 -12.26 -9.14 -0.83
N ALA A 91 -12.80 -9.72 0.24
CA ALA A 91 -12.18 -10.89 0.89
C ALA A 91 -11.95 -12.05 -0.09
N ALA A 92 -12.86 -12.24 -1.06
CA ALA A 92 -12.73 -13.25 -2.10
C ALA A 92 -11.49 -13.08 -2.99
N ASP A 93 -11.03 -11.84 -3.22
CA ASP A 93 -9.81 -11.58 -3.99
C ASP A 93 -8.56 -11.89 -3.17
N LEU A 94 -8.58 -11.62 -1.86
CA LEU A 94 -7.51 -12.02 -0.94
C LEU A 94 -7.46 -13.54 -0.77
N ASP A 95 -8.61 -14.21 -0.70
CA ASP A 95 -8.69 -15.67 -0.60
C ASP A 95 -8.17 -16.33 -1.89
N ARG A 96 -8.46 -15.75 -3.07
CA ARG A 96 -7.88 -16.20 -4.35
C ARG A 96 -6.36 -16.01 -4.37
N TYR A 97 -5.87 -14.91 -3.82
CA TYR A 97 -4.43 -14.68 -3.71
C TYR A 97 -3.75 -15.69 -2.78
N ALA A 98 -4.32 -15.95 -1.60
CA ALA A 98 -3.82 -16.96 -0.68
C ALA A 98 -3.80 -18.35 -1.33
N GLU A 99 -4.84 -18.72 -2.07
CA GLU A 99 -4.89 -19.99 -2.79
C GLU A 99 -3.84 -20.07 -3.90
N ARG A 100 -3.58 -18.97 -4.61
CA ARG A 100 -2.48 -18.89 -5.58
C ARG A 100 -1.13 -19.14 -4.91
N LEU A 101 -0.86 -18.54 -3.75
CA LEU A 101 0.39 -18.77 -3.02
C LEU A 101 0.54 -20.23 -2.61
N ARG A 102 -0.52 -20.86 -2.07
CA ARG A 102 -0.50 -22.30 -1.75
C ARG A 102 -0.24 -23.17 -2.97
N ALA A 103 -0.88 -22.86 -4.09
CA ALA A 103 -0.70 -23.61 -5.33
C ALA A 103 0.72 -23.48 -5.89
N LEU A 104 1.34 -22.30 -5.78
CA LEU A 104 2.72 -22.07 -6.21
C LEU A 104 3.76 -22.81 -5.33
N THR A 105 3.38 -23.17 -4.10
CA THR A 105 4.26 -23.76 -3.08
C THR A 105 3.88 -25.20 -2.74
N ALA A 106 2.99 -25.81 -3.52
CA ALA A 106 2.46 -27.14 -3.24
C ALA A 106 3.54 -28.24 -3.27
N ASP A 107 4.60 -28.05 -4.05
CA ASP A 107 5.69 -29.00 -4.20
C ASP A 107 6.78 -28.87 -3.12
N ASP A 108 6.75 -27.81 -2.30
CA ASP A 108 7.74 -27.54 -1.25
C ASP A 108 7.06 -27.22 0.10
N PRO A 109 6.71 -28.25 0.91
CA PRO A 109 5.95 -28.06 2.14
C PRO A 109 6.80 -27.49 3.29
N PRO A 110 6.22 -26.64 4.17
CA PRO A 110 4.80 -26.28 4.23
C PRO A 110 4.42 -25.19 3.20
N PRO A 111 3.17 -25.23 2.67
CA PRO A 111 2.72 -24.22 1.73
C PRO A 111 2.68 -22.83 2.39
N VAL A 112 3.04 -21.80 1.63
CA VAL A 112 3.07 -20.42 2.11
C VAL A 112 1.67 -19.97 2.53
N GLU A 113 1.58 -19.45 3.75
CA GLU A 113 0.36 -18.87 4.30
C GLU A 113 0.38 -17.35 4.23
N VAL A 114 -0.81 -16.74 4.17
CA VAL A 114 -0.96 -15.28 4.28
C VAL A 114 -1.09 -14.94 5.76
N ALA A 115 -0.09 -14.26 6.32
CA ALA A 115 -0.12 -13.79 7.70
C ALA A 115 -1.26 -12.77 7.93
N ASP A 116 -1.79 -12.70 9.16
CA ASP A 116 -2.87 -11.76 9.49
C ASP A 116 -2.46 -10.29 9.28
N SER A 117 -1.22 -9.93 9.59
CA SER A 117 -0.65 -8.61 9.33
C SER A 117 -0.72 -8.26 7.85
N ALA A 118 -0.28 -9.17 6.99
CA ALA A 118 -0.31 -9.04 5.55
C ALA A 118 -1.76 -8.99 5.04
N ARG A 119 -2.66 -9.84 5.56
CA ARG A 119 -4.08 -9.82 5.16
C ARG A 119 -4.73 -8.49 5.49
N SER A 120 -4.49 -7.93 6.68
CA SER A 120 -4.97 -6.60 7.05
C SER A 120 -4.42 -5.52 6.12
N PHE A 121 -3.12 -5.54 5.84
CA PHE A 121 -2.49 -4.59 4.93
C PHE A 121 -3.05 -4.69 3.51
N LEU A 122 -3.09 -5.89 2.93
CA LEU A 122 -3.61 -6.14 1.58
C LEU A 122 -5.11 -5.84 1.47
N SER A 123 -5.87 -6.01 2.55
CA SER A 123 -7.28 -5.63 2.57
C SER A 123 -7.49 -4.13 2.33
N GLU A 124 -6.54 -3.28 2.71
CA GLU A 124 -6.65 -1.84 2.51
C GLU A 124 -5.91 -1.36 1.26
N PHE A 125 -4.70 -1.84 1.04
CA PHE A 125 -3.77 -1.33 0.03
C PHE A 125 -3.61 -2.26 -1.17
N GLY A 126 -4.24 -3.43 -1.16
CA GLY A 126 -4.05 -4.40 -2.24
C GLY A 126 -4.55 -3.89 -3.59
N GLY A 127 -3.82 -4.19 -4.66
CA GLY A 127 -4.15 -3.75 -6.01
C GLY A 127 -3.67 -2.32 -6.37
N LEU A 128 -3.05 -1.59 -5.44
CA LEU A 128 -2.48 -0.27 -5.74
C LEU A 128 -1.21 -0.40 -6.59
N THR A 129 -1.04 0.52 -7.54
CA THR A 129 0.20 0.71 -8.32
C THR A 129 0.56 2.18 -8.31
N ILE A 130 1.79 2.50 -7.94
CA ILE A 130 2.32 3.86 -7.90
C ILE A 130 3.53 3.95 -8.82
N GLU A 131 3.51 4.95 -9.69
CA GLU A 131 4.60 5.31 -10.59
C GLU A 131 5.06 6.72 -10.25
N ARG A 132 6.25 6.84 -9.64
CA ARG A 132 6.87 8.15 -9.35
C ARG A 132 7.64 8.67 -10.55
N THR A 133 8.37 7.76 -11.19
CA THR A 133 9.04 7.94 -12.49
C THR A 133 8.90 6.63 -13.28
N PRO A 134 9.18 6.62 -14.59
CA PRO A 134 9.12 5.39 -15.39
C PRO A 134 10.00 4.24 -14.85
N GLU A 135 11.05 4.58 -14.10
CA GLU A 135 12.01 3.66 -13.47
C GLU A 135 11.72 3.42 -11.97
N ASP A 136 10.69 4.04 -11.41
CA ASP A 136 10.31 3.93 -10.01
C ASP A 136 8.81 3.63 -9.89
N VAL A 137 8.49 2.36 -10.18
CA VAL A 137 7.14 1.79 -10.12
C VAL A 137 7.10 0.74 -9.02
N TRP A 138 6.04 0.72 -8.24
CA TRP A 138 5.79 -0.38 -7.30
C TRP A 138 4.30 -0.67 -7.21
N SER A 139 3.98 -1.92 -6.90
CA SER A 139 2.61 -2.39 -6.80
C SER A 139 2.41 -3.29 -5.59
N ILE A 140 1.22 -3.22 -5.02
CA ILE A 140 0.79 -4.06 -3.90
C ILE A 140 -0.11 -5.17 -4.44
N GLN A 141 0.17 -6.40 -4.04
CA GLN A 141 -0.61 -7.59 -4.35
C GLN A 141 -2.06 -7.44 -3.86
N PRO A 142 -3.05 -8.15 -4.44
CA PRO A 142 -2.93 -9.02 -5.59
C PRO A 142 -2.72 -8.25 -6.90
N GLN A 143 -1.83 -8.74 -7.76
CA GLN A 143 -1.49 -8.24 -9.10
C GLN A 143 -1.29 -9.41 -10.07
N ASP A 144 -1.11 -9.10 -11.36
CA ASP A 144 -0.72 -10.10 -12.37
C ASP A 144 0.79 -10.46 -12.33
N HIS A 145 1.47 -10.06 -11.26
CA HIS A 145 2.87 -10.44 -10.99
C HIS A 145 2.91 -11.70 -10.13
N SER A 146 3.65 -12.73 -10.58
CA SER A 146 3.92 -13.92 -9.79
C SER A 146 5.10 -13.66 -8.84
N PRO A 147 4.92 -13.79 -7.51
CA PRO A 147 6.00 -13.65 -6.55
C PRO A 147 7.12 -14.69 -6.77
N VAL A 148 8.38 -14.31 -6.49
CA VAL A 148 9.54 -15.21 -6.56
C VAL A 148 9.66 -16.06 -5.28
N PHE A 149 9.29 -17.34 -5.35
CA PHE A 149 9.13 -18.20 -4.17
C PHE A 149 10.42 -18.53 -3.40
N ASP A 150 11.52 -18.88 -4.07
CA ASP A 150 12.77 -19.32 -3.42
C ASP A 150 13.29 -18.28 -2.40
N LEU A 151 12.98 -17.02 -2.64
CA LEU A 151 13.31 -15.90 -1.77
C LEU A 151 12.54 -15.93 -0.44
N PHE A 152 11.28 -16.36 -0.45
CA PHE A 152 10.42 -16.37 0.74
C PHE A 152 10.80 -17.51 1.67
N ALA A 153 11.06 -18.71 1.14
CA ALA A 153 11.48 -19.85 1.96
C ALA A 153 12.77 -19.52 2.75
N TYR A 154 13.74 -18.89 2.08
CA TYR A 154 14.96 -18.41 2.74
C TYR A 154 14.67 -17.35 3.81
N LEU A 155 13.77 -16.40 3.54
CA LEU A 155 13.42 -15.34 4.48
C LEU A 155 12.65 -15.86 5.70
N GLU A 156 11.75 -16.84 5.53
CA GLU A 156 11.04 -17.48 6.65
C GLU A 156 12.01 -18.21 7.59
N GLU A 157 12.97 -18.94 7.03
CA GLU A 157 14.04 -19.59 7.80
C GLU A 157 14.88 -18.54 8.55
N LEU A 158 15.25 -17.47 7.87
CA LEU A 158 16.11 -16.42 8.43
C LEU A 158 15.43 -15.62 9.55
N LEU A 159 14.13 -15.38 9.43
CA LEU A 159 13.34 -14.61 10.39
C LEU A 159 12.64 -15.47 11.46
N ASP A 160 12.68 -16.81 11.31
CA ASP A 160 11.93 -17.77 12.13
C ASP A 160 10.44 -17.41 12.27
N GLN A 161 9.81 -16.98 11.17
CA GLN A 161 8.40 -16.61 11.12
C GLN A 161 7.83 -16.66 9.71
N ILE A 162 6.50 -16.78 9.61
CA ILE A 162 5.78 -16.70 8.34
C ILE A 162 6.03 -15.33 7.71
N VAL A 163 6.28 -15.34 6.39
CA VAL A 163 6.34 -14.14 5.58
C VAL A 163 5.37 -14.23 4.43
N THR A 164 4.84 -13.09 4.01
CA THR A 164 3.88 -13.01 2.94
C THR A 164 4.35 -12.00 1.90
N PRO A 165 4.50 -12.38 0.61
CA PRO A 165 4.69 -11.40 -0.44
C PRO A 165 3.49 -10.45 -0.47
N ILE A 166 3.75 -9.15 -0.40
CA ILE A 166 2.72 -8.11 -0.39
C ILE A 166 2.80 -7.20 -1.61
N GLY A 167 3.85 -7.30 -2.43
CA GLY A 167 4.04 -6.40 -3.55
C GLY A 167 5.38 -6.62 -4.24
N TRP A 168 5.69 -5.77 -5.18
CA TRP A 168 6.97 -5.75 -5.86
C TRP A 168 7.33 -4.31 -6.23
N VAL A 169 8.62 -4.08 -6.46
CA VAL A 169 9.16 -2.81 -6.93
C VAL A 169 9.94 -3.04 -8.20
N ALA A 170 9.62 -2.29 -9.25
CA ALA A 170 10.39 -2.19 -10.46
C ALA A 170 11.73 -1.53 -10.10
N ALA A 171 12.79 -2.33 -10.04
CA ALA A 171 14.15 -1.86 -9.87
C ALA A 171 15.06 -2.59 -10.88
N HIS A 172 16.36 -2.30 -10.87
CA HIS A 172 17.34 -2.99 -11.71
C HIS A 172 17.33 -4.52 -11.51
N TYR A 173 16.83 -4.98 -10.37
CA TYR A 173 16.44 -6.36 -10.09
C TYR A 173 15.00 -6.36 -9.59
N ASP A 174 14.19 -7.33 -10.02
CA ASP A 174 12.84 -7.52 -9.50
C ASP A 174 12.94 -7.69 -7.99
N THR A 175 12.48 -6.68 -7.26
CA THR A 175 12.57 -6.63 -5.80
C THR A 175 11.20 -6.91 -5.23
N GLU A 176 11.08 -7.95 -4.41
CA GLU A 176 9.84 -8.31 -3.76
C GLU A 176 9.64 -7.46 -2.50
N LEU A 177 8.41 -7.02 -2.28
CA LEU A 177 7.97 -6.50 -1.00
C LEU A 177 7.37 -7.64 -0.20
N VAL A 178 7.91 -7.87 0.99
CA VAL A 178 7.51 -8.97 1.85
C VAL A 178 7.12 -8.44 3.22
N MET A 179 6.01 -8.91 3.77
CA MET A 179 5.59 -8.58 5.14
C MET A 179 5.75 -9.80 6.04
N SER A 180 6.45 -9.65 7.16
CA SER A 180 6.53 -10.67 8.19
C SER A 180 5.29 -10.68 9.08
N ALA A 181 5.06 -11.78 9.81
CA ALA A 181 3.89 -11.94 10.68
C ALA A 181 3.75 -10.83 11.73
N ASP A 182 4.86 -10.25 12.18
CA ASP A 182 4.90 -9.11 13.11
C ASP A 182 4.61 -7.74 12.46
N GLY A 183 4.40 -7.69 11.14
CA GLY A 183 4.03 -6.49 10.38
C GLY A 183 5.21 -5.68 9.84
N ARG A 184 6.45 -6.10 10.06
CA ARG A 184 7.61 -5.47 9.40
C ARG A 184 7.56 -5.72 7.89
N VAL A 185 8.03 -4.75 7.12
CA VAL A 185 8.10 -4.82 5.67
C VAL A 185 9.55 -4.86 5.22
N TRP A 186 9.84 -5.79 4.33
CA TRP A 186 11.15 -6.10 3.79
C TRP A 186 11.18 -5.86 2.29
N LEU A 187 12.34 -5.41 1.81
CA LEU A 187 12.70 -5.46 0.39
C LEU A 187 13.67 -6.61 0.22
N ALA A 188 13.32 -7.54 -0.66
CA ALA A 188 14.12 -8.73 -0.87
C ALA A 188 14.40 -8.89 -2.38
N ASP A 189 15.67 -9.08 -2.70
CA ASP A 189 16.14 -9.51 -4.02
C ASP A 189 16.97 -10.79 -3.88
N PHE A 190 17.43 -11.37 -4.99
CA PHE A 190 18.19 -12.63 -4.99
C PHE A 190 19.52 -12.58 -4.20
N SER A 191 20.03 -11.39 -3.87
CA SER A 191 21.30 -11.21 -3.18
C SER A 191 21.15 -10.68 -1.76
N ASN A 192 20.10 -9.90 -1.49
CA ASN A 192 20.00 -9.11 -0.25
C ASN A 192 18.57 -8.99 0.25
N ILE A 193 18.46 -8.87 1.57
CA ILE A 193 17.22 -8.60 2.27
C ILE A 193 17.42 -7.38 3.15
N TYR A 194 16.52 -6.41 3.01
CA TYR A 194 16.57 -5.14 3.72
C TYR A 194 15.28 -4.88 4.48
N LEU A 195 15.41 -4.37 5.71
CA LEU A 195 14.27 -3.86 6.46
C LEU A 195 13.86 -2.51 5.88
N LEU A 196 12.72 -2.47 5.20
CA LEU A 196 12.14 -1.24 4.67
C LEU A 196 11.53 -0.42 5.80
N ALA A 197 10.68 -1.04 6.62
CA ALA A 197 10.03 -0.39 7.76
C ALA A 197 9.53 -1.40 8.79
N GLU A 198 9.38 -0.96 10.04
CA GLU A 198 8.78 -1.75 11.11
C GLU A 198 7.24 -1.84 11.02
N GLY A 199 6.62 -1.18 10.03
CA GLY A 199 5.17 -1.26 9.79
C GLY A 199 4.76 -0.83 8.38
N GLY A 200 3.62 -1.34 7.92
CA GLY A 200 3.11 -1.13 6.56
C GLY A 200 2.93 0.34 6.16
N ASP A 201 2.39 1.18 7.05
CA ASP A 201 2.19 2.61 6.73
C ASP A 201 3.51 3.32 6.47
N TRP A 202 4.51 3.06 7.31
CA TRP A 202 5.81 3.68 7.14
C TRP A 202 6.55 3.11 5.92
N ALA A 203 6.31 1.85 5.57
CA ALA A 203 6.79 1.28 4.31
C ALA A 203 6.22 2.05 3.10
N LEU A 204 4.91 2.33 3.09
CA LEU A 204 4.27 3.13 2.03
C LEU A 204 4.83 4.55 1.96
N VAL A 205 5.10 5.19 3.10
CA VAL A 205 5.74 6.52 3.13
C VAL A 205 7.11 6.48 2.45
N ARG A 206 7.96 5.50 2.81
CA ARG A 206 9.29 5.37 2.23
C ARG A 206 9.25 5.04 0.74
N LEU A 207 8.34 4.16 0.31
CA LEU A 207 8.14 3.83 -1.10
C LEU A 207 7.68 5.05 -1.90
N ALA A 208 6.68 5.78 -1.43
CA ALA A 208 6.14 6.97 -2.09
C ALA A 208 7.16 8.12 -2.18
N ARG A 209 8.15 8.17 -1.28
CA ARG A 209 9.25 9.14 -1.32
C ARG A 209 10.49 8.64 -2.05
N GLY A 210 10.56 7.36 -2.36
CA GLY A 210 11.74 6.72 -2.95
C GLY A 210 12.90 6.55 -1.98
N ASP A 211 12.65 6.61 -0.67
CA ASP A 211 13.67 6.59 0.39
C ASP A 211 14.17 5.15 0.67
N ARG A 212 14.85 4.56 -0.32
CA ARG A 212 15.32 3.16 -0.34
C ARG A 212 16.84 2.98 -0.38
N SER A 213 17.61 4.07 -0.40
CA SER A 213 19.06 4.04 -0.65
C SER A 213 19.92 3.64 0.55
N VAL A 214 19.36 3.66 1.77
CA VAL A 214 20.03 3.29 3.01
C VAL A 214 19.05 2.51 3.88
N LEU A 215 19.22 1.20 3.92
CA LEU A 215 18.35 0.28 4.64
C LEU A 215 19.18 -0.67 5.51
N PRO A 216 18.74 -0.95 6.75
CA PRO A 216 19.29 -2.05 7.53
C PRO A 216 19.13 -3.37 6.76
N SER A 217 20.12 -4.24 6.84
CA SER A 217 20.09 -5.56 6.19
C SER A 217 19.99 -6.65 7.24
N ILE A 218 19.31 -7.74 6.93
CA ILE A 218 19.44 -8.99 7.69
C ILE A 218 20.50 -9.87 7.01
N ARG A 219 21.34 -10.53 7.81
CA ARG A 219 22.41 -11.40 7.32
C ARG A 219 22.18 -12.82 7.81
N GLU A 220 23.04 -13.75 7.39
CA GLU A 220 22.97 -15.19 7.76
C GLU A 220 22.94 -15.46 9.27
N ASP A 221 23.30 -14.48 10.11
CA ASP A 221 23.18 -14.58 11.57
C ASP A 221 21.75 -14.32 12.10
N GLY A 222 20.80 -13.98 11.23
CA GLY A 222 19.41 -13.65 11.58
C GLY A 222 19.25 -12.27 12.23
N GLU A 223 20.34 -11.52 12.39
CA GLU A 223 20.34 -10.23 13.08
C GLU A 223 20.16 -9.07 12.09
N ILE A 224 19.51 -7.99 12.53
CA ILE A 224 19.35 -6.78 11.73
C ILE A 224 20.57 -5.88 11.91
N HIS A 225 21.34 -5.72 10.84
CA HIS A 225 22.53 -4.88 10.80
C HIS A 225 22.17 -3.47 10.36
N TYR A 226 22.17 -2.53 11.31
CA TYR A 226 21.98 -1.10 11.09
C TYR A 226 23.27 -0.42 10.61
N THR A 227 23.86 -0.97 9.56
CA THR A 227 25.05 -0.42 8.89
C THR A 227 24.92 -0.58 7.39
N ASP A 228 25.30 0.44 6.62
CA ASP A 228 25.39 0.34 5.17
C ASP A 228 26.58 -0.54 4.72
N TYR A 229 26.70 -0.76 3.40
CA TYR A 229 27.82 -1.52 2.82
C TYR A 229 29.21 -0.94 3.07
N ALA A 230 29.29 0.35 3.38
CA ALA A 230 30.54 1.02 3.74
C ALA A 230 30.81 0.97 5.26
N GLY A 231 29.97 0.27 6.03
CA GLY A 231 30.06 0.15 7.48
C GLY A 231 29.61 1.41 8.23
N ARG A 232 28.91 2.34 7.58
CA ARG A 232 28.40 3.56 8.22
C ARG A 232 27.12 3.22 8.98
N PRO A 233 26.95 3.75 10.20
CA PRO A 233 25.77 3.48 10.99
C PRO A 233 24.50 4.04 10.32
N ILE A 234 23.43 3.26 10.40
CA ILE A 234 22.07 3.65 10.01
C ILE A 234 21.30 3.90 11.30
N ASP A 235 20.56 5.01 11.38
CA ASP A 235 19.69 5.28 12.53
C ASP A 235 18.56 4.24 12.60
N PRO A 236 18.41 3.44 13.68
CA PRO A 236 17.30 2.51 13.82
C PRO A 236 15.93 3.18 13.75
N GLY A 237 15.83 4.43 14.19
CA GLY A 237 14.61 5.24 14.11
C GLY A 237 14.14 5.49 12.67
N SER A 238 15.02 5.37 11.67
CA SER A 238 14.65 5.55 10.25
C SER A 238 13.64 4.52 9.74
N THR A 239 13.56 3.35 10.40
CA THR A 239 12.61 2.29 10.05
C THR A 239 11.27 2.41 10.78
N ARG A 240 11.11 3.37 11.69
CA ARG A 240 9.90 3.57 12.49
C ARG A 240 9.10 4.76 12.00
N GLY A 241 7.79 4.57 11.90
CA GLY A 241 6.87 5.69 11.71
C GLY A 241 6.83 6.58 12.95
N PRO A 242 6.65 7.91 12.78
CA PRO A 242 6.48 8.82 13.90
C PRO A 242 5.32 8.36 14.81
N GLY A 243 5.62 8.09 16.09
CA GLY A 243 4.63 7.65 17.08
C GLY A 243 4.69 6.16 17.46
N SER A 244 5.51 5.34 16.80
CA SER A 244 5.73 3.95 17.20
C SER A 244 6.69 3.89 18.40
N SER A 245 6.22 3.47 19.58
CA SER A 245 7.05 3.27 20.78
C SER A 245 7.52 1.81 20.86
N ALA A 246 8.75 1.62 21.35
CA ALA A 246 9.44 0.32 21.47
C ALA A 246 8.82 -0.63 22.50
#